data_AF-A0A151STL1-F1
#
_entry.id   AF-A0A151STL1-F1
#
_cell.length_a   1.000
_cell.length_b   1.000
_cell.length_c   1.000
_cell.angle_alpha   90.00
_cell.angle_beta   90.00
_cell.angle_gamma   90.00
#
_symmetry.space_group_name_H-M   'P 1'
#
loop_
_entity.id
_entity.type
_entity.pdbx_description
1 polymer ?
#
loop_
_entity_poly.entity_id
_entity_poly.type
_entity_poly.pdbx_seq_one_letter_code
_entity_poly.pdbx_strand_id
1 'polypeptide(L)'
;MKVVTNAFEPATTSVKEVSGTIDGIMIRILDTPGLKSHMKEQAYNRKILSSVKRYMKKFPPDVILYVDRVDAQTRDLNDLPILNYEVFVAQKSYLVQQSITQAVRDLCQLSPNFMFPVALVENHPLCGKNKSGDCVLSNGLRWRSQLLALCSSLKILSDLSTVSGPQTLFDHWKHFFFQDHSQPLYHVFSSLLQSSAHLKFSANWN
;
A
#
# COMPACT_ATOMS: atom_id res chain seq x y z
N MET A 1 18.92 -0.59 9.32
CA MET A 1 19.53 -0.18 8.04
C MET A 1 18.47 0.53 7.22
N LYS A 2 18.63 1.84 6.96
CA LYS A 2 17.70 2.58 6.10
C LYS A 2 18.05 2.22 4.66
N VAL A 3 17.15 1.55 3.95
CA VAL A 3 17.35 1.30 2.51
C VAL A 3 17.41 2.67 1.85
N VAL A 4 18.53 2.98 1.17
CA VAL A 4 18.68 4.21 0.40
C VAL A 4 17.87 4.03 -0.88
N THR A 5 16.59 4.37 -0.83
CA THR A 5 15.73 4.47 -2.00
C THR A 5 15.61 5.94 -2.38
N ASN A 6 15.88 6.25 -3.65
CA ASN A 6 15.77 7.59 -4.20
C ASN A 6 14.83 7.52 -5.41
N ALA A 7 13.96 8.53 -5.55
CA ALA A 7 12.98 8.63 -6.63
C ALA A 7 13.63 8.74 -8.04
N PHE A 8 14.94 9.01 -8.09
CA PHE A 8 15.71 9.11 -9.32
C PHE A 8 16.50 7.84 -9.67
N GLU A 9 16.45 6.79 -8.84
CA GLU A 9 17.07 5.51 -9.18
C GLU A 9 16.26 4.77 -10.24
N PRO A 10 16.90 3.92 -11.07
CA PRO A 10 16.21 3.11 -12.06
C PRO A 10 15.09 2.27 -11.44
N ALA A 11 13.96 2.18 -12.15
CA ALA A 11 12.83 1.36 -11.73
C ALA A 11 13.24 -0.11 -11.52
N THR A 12 12.58 -0.77 -10.58
CA THR A 12 12.80 -2.18 -10.29
C THR A 12 12.61 -3.04 -11.55
N THR A 13 13.62 -3.82 -11.91
CA THR A 13 13.65 -4.65 -13.14
C THR A 13 13.33 -6.12 -12.91
N SER A 14 13.33 -6.56 -11.65
CA SER A 14 13.00 -7.93 -11.24
C SER A 14 12.22 -7.92 -9.93
N VAL A 15 11.38 -8.93 -9.69
CA VAL A 15 10.70 -9.09 -8.41
C VAL A 15 11.73 -9.31 -7.29
N LYS A 16 11.66 -8.51 -6.22
CA LYS A 16 12.59 -8.54 -5.08
C LYS A 16 11.82 -8.56 -3.77
N GLU A 17 12.28 -9.37 -2.83
CA GLU A 17 11.80 -9.33 -1.44
C GLU A 17 12.70 -8.39 -0.64
N VAL A 18 12.08 -7.47 0.09
CA VAL A 18 12.75 -6.58 1.05
C VAL A 18 12.11 -6.79 2.40
N SER A 19 12.92 -7.09 3.42
CA SER A 19 12.44 -7.30 4.78
C SER A 19 13.11 -6.33 5.75
N GLY A 20 12.39 -5.99 6.82
CA GLY A 20 12.90 -5.12 7.87
C GLY A 20 11.95 -5.08 9.07
N THR A 21 12.40 -4.49 10.16
CA THR A 21 11.60 -4.34 11.38
C THR A 21 11.35 -2.86 11.66
N ILE A 22 10.09 -2.49 11.89
CA ILE A 22 9.67 -1.14 12.30
C ILE A 22 8.92 -1.30 13.63
N ASP A 23 9.40 -0.65 14.69
CA ASP A 23 8.77 -0.69 16.03
C ASP A 23 8.44 -2.10 16.53
N GLY A 24 9.36 -3.05 16.30
CA GLY A 24 9.20 -4.47 16.66
C GLY A 24 8.37 -5.30 15.69
N ILE A 25 7.79 -4.68 14.67
CA ILE A 25 6.96 -5.34 13.64
C ILE A 25 7.83 -5.72 12.46
N MET A 26 7.93 -7.02 12.18
CA MET A 26 8.59 -7.51 10.96
C MET A 26 7.70 -7.24 9.75
N ILE A 27 8.23 -6.51 8.78
CA ILE A 27 7.58 -6.17 7.52
C ILE A 27 8.37 -6.81 6.39
N ARG A 28 7.66 -7.44 5.46
CA ARG A 28 8.19 -7.97 4.20
C ARG A 28 7.43 -7.33 3.05
N ILE A 29 8.16 -6.75 2.12
CA ILE A 29 7.65 -6.08 0.93
C ILE A 29 8.14 -6.86 -0.28
N LEU A 30 7.21 -7.27 -1.13
CA LEU A 30 7.52 -7.78 -2.45
C LEU A 30 7.51 -6.61 -3.44
N ASP A 31 8.69 -6.08 -3.75
CA ASP A 31 8.84 -5.04 -4.75
C ASP A 31 8.82 -5.66 -6.16
N THR A 32 8.11 -5.01 -7.08
CA THR A 32 7.81 -5.58 -8.40
C THR A 32 8.06 -4.57 -9.52
N PRO A 33 8.53 -5.01 -10.70
CA PRO A 33 8.59 -4.16 -11.87
C PRO A 33 7.21 -3.65 -12.27
N GLY A 34 7.15 -2.40 -12.73
CA GLY A 34 5.93 -1.81 -13.26
C GLY A 34 5.39 -2.64 -14.44
N LEU A 35 4.07 -2.82 -14.45
CA LEU A 35 3.36 -3.35 -15.62
C LEU A 35 3.27 -2.27 -16.69
N LYS A 36 3.27 -2.69 -17.95
CA LYS A 36 3.21 -1.77 -19.09
C LYS A 36 1.84 -1.75 -19.73
N SER A 37 1.40 -0.59 -20.21
CA SER A 37 0.04 -0.38 -20.74
C SER A 37 -0.14 -0.85 -22.19
N HIS A 38 0.93 -1.00 -22.95
CA HIS A 38 0.84 -1.33 -24.38
C HIS A 38 0.52 -2.80 -24.64
N MET A 39 -0.41 -3.05 -25.56
CA MET A 39 -0.81 -4.41 -25.99
C MET A 39 0.37 -5.24 -26.51
N LYS A 40 1.34 -4.60 -27.18
CA LYS A 40 2.56 -5.27 -27.68
C LYS A 40 3.48 -5.77 -26.57
N GLU A 41 3.28 -5.32 -25.33
CA GLU A 41 4.11 -5.67 -24.16
C GLU A 41 3.44 -6.70 -23.25
N GLN A 42 2.34 -7.32 -23.71
CA GLN A 42 1.62 -8.32 -22.92
C GLN A 42 2.50 -9.51 -22.54
N ALA A 43 3.44 -9.92 -23.41
CA ALA A 43 4.41 -10.98 -23.10
C ALA A 43 5.32 -10.60 -21.92
N TYR A 44 5.77 -9.35 -21.86
CA TYR A 44 6.53 -8.81 -20.74
C TYR A 44 5.69 -8.84 -19.45
N ASN A 45 4.46 -8.30 -19.49
CA ASN A 45 3.56 -8.30 -18.33
C ASN A 45 3.27 -9.72 -17.83
N ARG A 46 2.99 -10.67 -18.72
CA ARG A 46 2.77 -12.08 -18.35
C ARG A 46 3.98 -12.68 -17.64
N LYS A 47 5.20 -12.37 -18.09
CA LYS A 47 6.44 -12.82 -17.43
C LYS A 47 6.55 -12.25 -16.01
N ILE A 48 6.31 -10.95 -15.83
CA ILE A 48 6.32 -10.30 -14.52
C ILE A 48 5.26 -10.92 -13.59
N LEU A 49 4.00 -11.00 -14.04
CA LEU A 49 2.90 -11.57 -13.25
C LEU A 49 3.14 -13.04 -12.88
N SER A 50 3.75 -13.83 -13.76
CA SER A 50 4.12 -15.22 -13.47
C SER A 50 5.20 -15.31 -12.38
N SER A 51 6.17 -14.38 -12.39
CA SER A 51 7.17 -14.27 -11.33
C SER A 51 6.52 -13.88 -10.00
N VAL A 52 5.68 -12.84 -10.00
CA VAL A 52 4.94 -12.40 -8.80
C VAL A 52 4.11 -13.54 -8.21
N LYS A 53 3.35 -14.25 -9.04
CA LYS A 53 2.55 -15.41 -8.62
C LYS A 53 3.40 -16.50 -7.94
N ARG A 54 4.62 -16.75 -8.42
CA ARG A 54 5.54 -17.72 -7.82
C ARG A 54 5.97 -17.29 -6.41
N TYR A 55 6.28 -16.00 -6.22
CA TYR A 55 6.60 -15.46 -4.90
C TYR A 55 5.40 -15.51 -3.96
N MET A 56 4.21 -15.10 -4.43
CA MET A 56 2.99 -15.13 -3.63
C MET A 56 2.63 -16.54 -3.13
N LYS A 57 2.94 -17.59 -3.91
CA LYS A 57 2.76 -18.98 -3.47
C LYS A 57 3.70 -19.37 -2.33
N LYS A 58 4.93 -18.85 -2.32
CA LYS A 58 5.91 -19.13 -1.27
C LYS A 58 5.65 -18.28 -0.02
N PHE A 59 5.24 -17.04 -0.24
CA PHE A 59 4.96 -16.06 0.80
C PHE A 59 3.64 -15.37 0.49
N PRO A 60 2.54 -15.86 1.09
CA PRO A 60 1.25 -15.20 1.05
C PRO A 60 1.28 -13.71 1.42
N PRO A 61 0.98 -12.74 0.52
CA PRO A 61 0.81 -11.36 0.96
C PRO A 61 -0.40 -11.16 1.87
N ASP A 62 -0.15 -10.46 2.98
CA ASP A 62 -1.21 -9.98 3.88
C ASP A 62 -2.01 -8.82 3.26
N VAL A 63 -1.33 -7.95 2.50
CA VAL A 63 -1.89 -6.75 1.89
C VAL A 63 -1.27 -6.56 0.50
N ILE A 64 -2.08 -6.15 -0.48
CA ILE A 64 -1.62 -5.75 -1.81
C ILE A 64 -1.77 -4.24 -1.93
N LEU A 65 -0.69 -3.56 -2.30
CA LEU A 65 -0.68 -2.12 -2.55
C LEU A 65 -0.74 -1.86 -4.05
N TYR A 66 -1.82 -1.24 -4.49
CA TYR A 66 -1.87 -0.61 -5.81
C TYR A 66 -1.34 0.82 -5.68
N VAL A 67 -0.36 1.19 -6.51
CA VAL A 67 0.30 2.50 -6.44
C VAL A 67 0.09 3.23 -7.75
N ASP A 68 -0.39 4.47 -7.65
CA ASP A 68 -0.51 5.39 -8.77
C ASP A 68 -0.04 6.79 -8.35
N ARG A 69 0.35 7.60 -9.34
CA ARG A 69 0.83 8.96 -9.14
C ARG A 69 -0.33 9.92 -9.00
N VAL A 70 -0.37 10.67 -7.90
CA VAL A 70 -1.39 11.71 -7.66
C VAL A 70 -1.34 12.84 -8.70
N ASP A 71 -0.20 13.06 -9.36
CA ASP A 71 0.02 14.12 -10.35
C ASP A 71 0.02 13.62 -11.80
N ALA A 72 -0.22 12.32 -12.05
CA ALA A 72 -0.43 11.82 -13.40
C ALA A 72 -1.65 12.48 -14.05
N GLN A 73 -1.48 13.03 -15.26
CA GLN A 73 -2.58 13.63 -16.02
C GLN A 73 -3.56 12.54 -16.46
N THR A 74 -4.80 12.64 -16.01
CA THR A 74 -5.92 11.85 -16.51
C THR A 74 -6.76 12.75 -17.39
N ARG A 75 -7.05 12.29 -18.62
CA ARG A 75 -7.81 13.07 -19.62
C ARG A 75 -9.14 13.60 -19.07
N ASP A 76 -9.75 12.86 -18.15
CA ASP A 76 -11.05 13.16 -17.55
C ASP A 76 -11.03 14.28 -16.48
N LEU A 77 -9.84 14.67 -15.97
CA LEU A 77 -9.70 15.75 -14.98
C LEU A 77 -9.22 17.07 -15.59
N ASN A 78 -8.90 17.10 -16.89
CA ASN A 78 -8.33 18.28 -17.55
C ASN A 78 -9.34 19.43 -17.73
N ASP A 79 -10.64 19.15 -17.62
CA ASP A 79 -11.71 20.13 -17.79
C ASP A 79 -12.24 20.68 -16.45
N LEU A 80 -11.57 20.37 -15.34
CA LEU A 80 -11.99 20.81 -14.01
C LEU A 80 -11.45 22.22 -13.68
N PRO A 81 -12.25 23.07 -13.01
CA PRO A 81 -11.78 24.36 -12.51
C PRO A 81 -10.62 24.19 -11.52
N ILE A 82 -9.95 25.27 -11.13
CA ILE A 82 -8.90 25.24 -10.09
C ILE A 82 -9.51 24.67 -8.79
N LEU A 83 -9.31 23.38 -8.55
CA LEU A 83 -9.82 22.68 -7.38
C LEU A 83 -8.85 22.86 -6.21
N ASN A 84 -9.40 22.90 -4.99
CA ASN A 84 -8.56 22.75 -3.81
C ASN A 84 -7.89 21.35 -3.84
N TYR A 85 -6.75 21.23 -3.17
CA TYR A 85 -5.97 19.98 -3.16
C TYR A 85 -6.78 18.77 -2.67
N GLU A 86 -7.65 18.95 -1.67
CA GLU A 86 -8.44 17.87 -1.09
C GLU A 86 -9.49 17.32 -2.06
N VAL A 87 -10.19 18.20 -2.77
CA VAL A 87 -11.19 17.84 -3.79
C VAL A 87 -10.51 17.16 -4.97
N PHE A 88 -9.35 17.66 -5.40
CA PHE A 88 -8.56 17.03 -6.44
C PHE A 88 -8.14 15.60 -6.05
N VAL A 89 -7.61 15.43 -4.84
CA VAL A 89 -7.24 14.11 -4.31
C VAL A 89 -8.46 13.19 -4.23
N ALA A 90 -9.59 13.67 -3.71
CA ALA A 90 -10.80 12.87 -3.55
C ALA A 90 -11.33 12.38 -4.90
N GLN A 91 -11.42 13.26 -5.90
CA GLN A 91 -11.86 12.90 -7.24
C GLN A 91 -10.92 11.90 -7.92
N LYS A 92 -9.61 12.15 -7.85
CA LYS A 92 -8.63 11.25 -8.45
C LYS A 92 -8.64 9.87 -7.78
N SER A 93 -8.74 9.85 -6.46
CA SER A 93 -8.88 8.61 -5.68
C SER A 93 -10.13 7.84 -6.11
N TYR A 94 -11.26 8.55 -6.26
CA TYR A 94 -12.52 7.96 -6.67
C TYR A 94 -12.42 7.30 -8.06
N LEU A 95 -11.81 7.96 -9.05
CA LEU A 95 -11.65 7.39 -10.39
C LEU A 95 -10.80 6.11 -10.39
N VAL A 96 -9.70 6.09 -9.62
CA VAL A 96 -8.86 4.90 -9.47
C VAL A 96 -9.64 3.78 -8.76
N GLN A 97 -10.32 4.09 -7.65
CA GLN A 97 -11.15 3.11 -6.93
C GLN A 97 -12.23 2.51 -7.83
N GLN A 98 -12.94 3.32 -8.63
CA GLN A 98 -13.94 2.86 -9.58
C GLN A 98 -13.33 1.97 -10.66
N SER A 99 -12.16 2.33 -11.18
CA SER A 99 -11.44 1.54 -12.18
C SER A 99 -11.05 0.16 -11.62
N ILE A 100 -10.55 0.11 -10.39
CA ILE A 100 -10.22 -1.15 -9.70
C ILE A 100 -11.49 -1.97 -9.48
N THR A 101 -12.54 -1.36 -8.92
CA THR A 101 -13.85 -2.02 -8.69
C THR A 101 -14.41 -2.62 -9.97
N GLN A 102 -14.34 -1.89 -11.09
CA GLN A 102 -14.79 -2.38 -12.39
C GLN A 102 -13.94 -3.56 -12.87
N ALA A 103 -12.62 -3.50 -12.69
CA ALA A 103 -11.70 -4.56 -13.13
C ALA A 103 -11.85 -5.86 -12.33
N VAL A 104 -12.27 -5.77 -11.06
CA VAL A 104 -12.47 -6.95 -10.19
C VAL A 104 -13.93 -7.37 -10.04
N ARG A 105 -14.87 -6.67 -10.70
CA ARG A 105 -16.31 -6.88 -10.55
C ARG A 105 -16.75 -8.32 -10.80
N ASP A 106 -16.16 -8.97 -11.80
CA ASP A 106 -16.47 -10.35 -12.18
C ASP A 106 -15.68 -11.38 -11.33
N LEU A 107 -14.71 -10.93 -10.56
CA LEU A 107 -13.82 -11.77 -9.75
C LEU A 107 -14.26 -11.82 -8.28
N CYS A 108 -14.83 -10.74 -7.74
CA CYS A 108 -15.21 -10.63 -6.34
C CYS A 108 -16.50 -9.83 -6.18
N GLN A 109 -17.45 -10.36 -5.41
CA GLN A 109 -18.63 -9.59 -4.99
C GLN A 109 -18.22 -8.59 -3.93
N LEU A 110 -18.17 -7.33 -4.32
CA LEU A 110 -17.97 -6.21 -3.42
C LEU A 110 -19.32 -5.70 -2.90
N SER A 111 -19.37 -5.34 -1.61
CA SER A 111 -20.51 -4.59 -1.09
C SER A 111 -20.70 -3.32 -1.92
N PRO A 112 -21.94 -2.91 -2.24
CA PRO A 112 -22.20 -1.73 -3.06
C PRO A 112 -21.61 -0.43 -2.46
N ASN A 113 -21.36 -0.41 -1.16
CA ASN A 113 -20.77 0.74 -0.45
C ASN A 113 -19.28 0.54 -0.13
N PHE A 114 -18.64 -0.52 -0.63
CA PHE A 114 -17.23 -0.75 -0.40
C PHE A 114 -16.38 0.22 -1.22
N MET A 115 -15.44 0.89 -0.55
CA MET A 115 -14.38 1.67 -1.18
C MET A 115 -13.03 1.12 -0.74
N PHE A 116 -12.13 0.91 -1.71
CA PHE A 116 -10.74 0.57 -1.39
C PHE A 116 -10.11 1.71 -0.59
N PRO A 117 -9.48 1.45 0.57
CA PRO A 117 -8.87 2.52 1.33
C PRO A 117 -7.68 3.12 0.58
N VAL A 118 -7.50 4.44 0.73
CA VAL A 118 -6.47 5.20 0.03
C VAL A 118 -5.54 5.84 1.04
N ALA A 119 -4.24 5.78 0.75
CA ALA A 119 -3.21 6.48 1.49
C ALA A 119 -2.38 7.33 0.51
N LEU A 120 -2.17 8.60 0.86
CA LEU A 120 -1.27 9.48 0.13
C LEU A 120 0.17 9.24 0.59
N VAL A 121 1.12 9.27 -0.35
CA VAL A 121 2.53 8.99 -0.10
C VAL A 121 3.38 10.06 -0.76
N GLU A 122 4.41 10.53 -0.05
CA GLU A 122 5.41 11.46 -0.59
C GLU A 122 6.82 10.90 -0.34
N ASN A 123 7.48 10.50 -1.43
CA ASN A 123 8.80 9.88 -1.41
C ASN A 123 9.93 10.86 -1.71
N HIS A 124 9.61 12.09 -2.15
CA HIS A 124 10.61 13.08 -2.50
C HIS A 124 11.45 13.49 -1.27
N PRO A 125 12.78 13.60 -1.38
CA PRO A 125 13.65 13.96 -0.25
C PRO A 125 13.37 15.37 0.30
N LEU A 126 12.79 16.25 -0.52
CA LEU A 126 12.32 17.58 -0.12
C LEU A 126 10.85 17.60 0.34
N CYS A 127 10.31 16.46 0.79
CA CYS A 127 9.00 16.40 1.45
C CYS A 127 8.86 17.51 2.51
N GLY A 128 7.65 18.02 2.71
CA GLY A 128 7.37 18.92 3.84
C GLY A 128 7.72 18.22 5.15
N LYS A 129 8.35 18.93 6.08
CA LYS A 129 8.75 18.36 7.38
C LYS A 129 8.05 19.06 8.54
N ASN A 130 7.63 18.29 9.54
CA ASN A 130 7.13 18.85 10.80
C ASN A 130 8.30 19.36 11.67
N LYS A 131 7.98 19.96 12.84
CA LYS A 131 8.98 20.43 13.82
C LYS A 131 9.92 19.33 14.33
N SER A 132 9.47 18.07 14.26
CA SER A 132 10.25 16.89 14.66
C SER A 132 11.13 16.35 13.52
N GLY A 133 11.08 16.92 12.32
CA GLY A 133 11.86 16.51 11.15
C GLY A 133 11.24 15.39 10.32
N ASP A 134 10.03 14.92 10.64
CA ASP A 134 9.34 13.87 9.90
C ASP A 134 8.75 14.40 8.59
N CYS A 135 8.85 13.62 7.51
CA CYS A 135 8.07 13.90 6.28
C CYS A 135 6.57 13.87 6.60
N VAL A 136 5.88 14.93 6.22
CA VAL A 136 4.44 15.11 6.32
C VAL A 136 3.84 15.50 4.98
N LEU A 137 2.57 15.18 4.80
CA LEU A 137 1.76 15.64 3.67
C LEU A 137 1.40 17.12 3.84
N SER A 138 0.79 17.71 2.81
CA SER A 138 0.32 19.10 2.82
C SER A 138 -0.64 19.43 3.98
N ASN A 139 -1.41 18.45 4.43
CA ASN A 139 -2.30 18.56 5.60
C ASN A 139 -1.61 18.29 6.95
N GLY A 140 -0.27 18.15 6.98
CA GLY A 140 0.51 17.91 8.19
C GLY A 140 0.53 16.45 8.67
N LEU A 141 -0.12 15.52 7.96
CA LEU A 141 -0.19 14.12 8.37
C LEU A 141 1.11 13.35 8.07
N ARG A 142 1.52 12.49 9.01
CA ARG A 142 2.69 11.60 8.88
C ARG A 142 2.32 10.36 8.06
N TRP A 143 2.46 10.44 6.74
CA TRP A 143 1.98 9.39 5.83
C TRP A 143 2.53 7.99 6.08
N ARG A 144 3.78 7.86 6.54
CA ARG A 144 4.39 6.54 6.82
C ARG A 144 3.64 5.80 7.92
N SER A 145 3.37 6.48 9.03
CA SER A 145 2.62 5.92 10.15
C SER A 145 1.18 5.60 9.76
N GLN A 146 0.56 6.44 8.94
CA GLN A 146 -0.80 6.21 8.44
C GLN A 146 -0.89 5.01 7.51
N LEU A 147 0.05 4.87 6.58
CA LEU A 147 0.11 3.73 5.67
C LEU A 147 0.29 2.42 6.45
N LEU A 148 1.19 2.41 7.44
CA LEU A 148 1.39 1.25 8.30
C LEU A 148 0.13 0.90 9.10
N ALA A 149 -0.49 1.88 9.75
CA ALA A 149 -1.73 1.68 10.50
C ALA A 149 -2.86 1.13 9.60
N LEU A 150 -2.97 1.64 8.37
CA LEU A 150 -3.94 1.16 7.40
C LEU A 150 -3.68 -0.29 7.01
N CYS A 151 -2.44 -0.64 6.66
CA CYS A 151 -2.05 -2.01 6.32
C CYS A 151 -2.31 -2.97 7.48
N SER A 152 -1.94 -2.60 8.71
CA SER A 152 -2.21 -3.40 9.91
C SER A 152 -3.70 -3.59 10.15
N SER A 153 -4.51 -2.55 9.96
CA SER A 153 -5.96 -2.61 10.12
C SER A 153 -6.60 -3.55 9.10
N LEU A 154 -6.15 -3.47 7.84
CA LEU A 154 -6.61 -4.36 6.76
C LEU A 154 -6.25 -5.82 7.03
N LYS A 155 -5.02 -6.09 7.46
CA LYS A 155 -4.60 -7.43 7.82
C LYS A 155 -5.48 -8.01 8.92
N ILE A 156 -5.68 -7.26 10.01
CA ILE A 156 -6.49 -7.71 11.14
C ILE A 156 -7.94 -7.94 10.73
N LEU A 157 -8.52 -7.02 9.95
CA LEU A 157 -9.88 -7.19 9.45
C LEU A 157 -10.01 -8.45 8.58
N SER A 158 -9.00 -8.73 7.76
CA SER A 158 -8.94 -9.94 6.94
C SER A 158 -8.82 -11.21 7.79
N ASP A 159 -8.10 -11.18 8.91
CA ASP A 159 -7.98 -12.33 9.82
C ASP A 159 -9.27 -12.54 10.64
N LEU A 160 -10.02 -11.48 10.91
CA LEU A 160 -11.32 -11.58 11.58
C LEU A 160 -12.43 -12.07 10.64
N SER A 161 -12.39 -11.71 9.35
CA SER A 161 -13.38 -12.20 8.37
C SER A 161 -13.30 -13.70 8.15
N THR A 162 -12.14 -14.33 8.38
CA THR A 162 -12.02 -15.80 8.30
C THR A 162 -12.79 -16.56 9.38
N VAL A 163 -13.25 -15.90 10.44
CA VAL A 163 -13.99 -16.50 11.56
C VAL A 163 -15.52 -16.41 11.39
N SER A 164 -16.00 -15.59 10.45
CA SER A 164 -17.43 -15.33 10.20
C SER A 164 -17.70 -15.30 8.70
N GLY A 165 -18.43 -16.29 8.14
CA GLY A 165 -18.90 -16.23 6.74
C GLY A 165 -19.78 -14.99 6.47
N PRO A 166 -20.17 -14.66 5.21
CA PRO A 166 -19.87 -15.26 3.90
C PRO A 166 -18.70 -14.58 3.17
N GLN A 167 -18.20 -15.21 2.09
CA GLN A 167 -16.97 -14.86 1.36
C GLN A 167 -16.88 -13.38 0.94
N THR A 168 -15.93 -12.67 1.53
CA THR A 168 -15.55 -11.29 1.20
C THR A 168 -14.51 -11.26 0.06
N LEU A 169 -14.25 -10.08 -0.54
CA LEU A 169 -13.15 -9.89 -1.51
C LEU A 169 -11.81 -10.42 -0.97
N PHE A 170 -11.60 -10.29 0.33
CA PHE A 170 -10.41 -10.81 1.01
C PHE A 170 -10.39 -12.34 1.04
N ASP A 171 -11.52 -13.01 1.25
CA ASP A 171 -11.60 -14.47 1.26
C ASP A 171 -11.39 -15.06 -0.15
N HIS A 172 -11.87 -14.37 -1.19
CA HIS A 172 -11.66 -14.81 -2.59
C HIS A 172 -10.20 -14.61 -3.04
N TRP A 173 -9.56 -13.50 -2.65
CA TRP A 173 -8.12 -13.30 -2.84
C TRP A 173 -7.30 -14.30 -2.01
N LYS A 174 -7.74 -14.62 -0.78
CA LYS A 174 -7.16 -15.67 0.05
C LYS A 174 -7.24 -17.05 -0.62
N HIS A 175 -8.41 -17.44 -1.14
CA HIS A 175 -8.59 -18.71 -1.85
C HIS A 175 -7.83 -18.80 -3.19
N PHE A 176 -7.68 -17.69 -3.92
CA PHE A 176 -6.93 -17.68 -5.18
C PHE A 176 -5.40 -17.75 -5.00
N PHE A 177 -4.88 -17.33 -3.84
CA PHE A 177 -3.44 -17.15 -3.66
C PHE A 177 -2.81 -17.85 -2.44
N PHE A 178 -3.56 -18.27 -1.39
CA PHE A 178 -2.99 -18.70 -0.10
C PHE A 178 -3.50 -20.06 0.41
N GLN A 179 -2.58 -20.82 1.02
CA GLN A 179 -2.83 -21.84 2.04
C GLN A 179 -2.27 -21.33 3.37
N ASP A 180 -2.99 -21.63 4.45
CA ASP A 180 -2.90 -21.08 5.81
C ASP A 180 -1.50 -20.98 6.43
N HIS A 181 -1.30 -19.91 7.24
CA HIS A 181 -0.61 -19.84 8.55
C HIS A 181 -0.18 -18.39 8.87
N SER A 182 -0.85 -17.69 9.80
CA SER A 182 -0.26 -16.52 10.47
C SER A 182 -0.78 -16.31 11.90
N GLN A 183 0.08 -15.79 12.80
CA GLN A 183 -0.18 -15.57 14.22
C GLN A 183 -0.81 -14.18 14.51
N PRO A 184 -1.58 -13.99 15.61
CA PRO A 184 -2.40 -12.80 15.83
C PRO A 184 -1.61 -11.55 16.29
N LEU A 185 -2.02 -10.36 15.84
CA LEU A 185 -1.29 -9.08 15.92
C LEU A 185 -1.76 -8.08 17.02
N TYR A 186 -2.33 -8.55 18.13
CA TYR A 186 -2.83 -7.67 19.21
C TYR A 186 -1.76 -6.72 19.82
N HIS A 187 -0.47 -7.02 19.66
CA HIS A 187 0.63 -6.15 20.11
C HIS A 187 0.79 -4.85 19.30
N VAL A 188 0.32 -4.79 18.05
CA VAL A 188 0.54 -3.66 17.11
C VAL A 188 -0.28 -2.43 17.49
N PHE A 189 -1.52 -2.61 17.94
CA PHE A 189 -2.33 -1.49 18.39
C PHE A 189 -1.81 -0.91 19.71
N SER A 190 -1.25 -1.75 20.58
CA SER A 190 -0.65 -1.27 21.83
C SER A 190 0.55 -0.36 21.56
N SER A 191 1.37 -0.63 20.54
CA SER A 191 2.49 0.25 20.16
C SER A 191 2.05 1.50 19.41
N LEU A 192 1.00 1.42 18.56
CA LEU A 192 0.47 2.58 17.82
C LEU A 192 -0.38 3.53 18.69
N LEU A 193 -1.10 3.01 19.69
CA LEU A 193 -1.92 3.79 20.63
C LEU A 193 -1.09 4.39 21.77
N GLN A 194 0.12 3.88 22.01
CA GLN A 194 1.08 4.54 22.88
C GLN A 194 1.59 5.81 22.18
N SER A 195 0.84 6.90 22.38
CA SER A 195 1.33 8.27 22.20
C SER A 195 2.73 8.36 22.79
N SER A 196 3.76 8.47 21.95
CA SER A 196 5.15 8.59 22.39
C SER A 196 5.39 9.97 23.00
N ALA A 197 4.89 10.16 24.23
CA ALA A 197 5.45 11.15 25.13
C ALA A 197 6.83 10.61 25.58
N HIS A 198 7.89 11.24 25.07
CA HIS A 198 9.29 11.03 25.44
C HIS A 198 9.95 9.70 25.01
N LEU A 199 10.37 9.61 23.75
CA LEU A 199 11.48 8.72 23.37
C LEU A 199 12.73 9.57 23.12
N LYS A 200 13.60 9.63 24.13
CA LYS A 200 14.94 10.21 24.03
C LYS A 200 15.79 9.34 23.11
N PHE A 201 16.32 9.94 22.04
CA PHE A 201 17.39 9.35 21.25
C PHE A 201 18.63 9.18 22.13
N SER A 202 19.03 7.94 22.41
CA SER A 202 20.40 7.64 22.85
C SER A 202 21.21 7.29 21.61
N ALA A 203 21.94 8.28 21.09
CA ALA A 203 22.92 8.09 20.04
C ALA A 203 24.27 7.74 20.67
N ASN A 204 24.62 6.46 20.69
CA ASN A 204 26.01 6.04 20.86
C ASN A 204 26.58 5.78 19.46
N TRP A 205 27.50 6.65 19.03
CA TRP A 205 28.26 6.54 17.79
C TRP A 205 29.69 6.09 18.13
N ASN A 206 30.14 5.03 17.47
CA ASN A 206 31.53 4.84 17.05
C ASN A 206 31.53 4.68 15.54
#